data_AF-A0A7K5PRU2-F1
#
_entry.id   AF-A0A7K5PRU2-F1
#
_cell.length_a   1.000
_cell.length_b   1.000
_cell.length_c   1.000
_cell.angle_alpha   90.00
_cell.angle_beta   90.00
_cell.angle_gamma   90.00
#
_symmetry.space_group_name_H-M   'P 1'
#
loop_
_entity.id
_entity.type
_entity.pdbx_description
1 polymer ?
#
loop_
_entity_poly.entity_id
_entity_poly.type
_entity_poly.pdbx_seq_one_letter_code
_entity_poly.pdbx_strand_id
1 'polypeptide(L)'
;LKDARQKFRSVLVEATVKLDELVKKIGKAVEDSKPYWEARRVARQAQLEAQRATQDFQRATEVLRAAKETISLAEQRLLEDDKRQFDSAWQEMLNHATQRVMEAEQTKTRSELVHKETAAKYNAAMGRMKQLEKKLKRAINKSKPYFELKAKYYVQLEQLKKTVDDLQAKLALAKGEYKTALKNLEMISDEIHERRRSTAMGPRGCGVGAEGSNTSVEDLSASKPESDTVS
;
A
#
# COMPACT_ATOMS: atom_id res chain seq x y z
N LEU A 1 0.30 -10.56 16.97
CA LEU A 1 -0.26 -9.18 16.89
C LEU A 1 -0.25 -8.45 18.24
N LYS A 2 -0.82 -9.03 19.32
CA LYS A 2 -0.81 -8.40 20.66
C LYS A 2 0.61 -8.06 21.14
N ASP A 3 1.55 -8.99 21.03
CA ASP A 3 2.95 -8.78 21.44
C ASP A 3 3.65 -7.69 20.63
N ALA A 4 3.43 -7.67 19.30
CA ALA A 4 3.96 -6.63 18.43
C ALA A 4 3.45 -5.23 18.81
N ARG A 5 2.15 -5.12 19.13
CA ARG A 5 1.56 -3.87 19.64
C ARG A 5 2.11 -3.49 21.02
N GLN A 6 2.32 -4.46 21.91
CA GLN A 6 2.94 -4.20 23.21
C GLN A 6 4.38 -3.70 23.07
N LYS A 7 5.17 -4.32 22.20
CA LYS A 7 6.54 -3.89 21.88
C LYS A 7 6.56 -2.47 21.31
N PHE A 8 5.66 -2.16 20.37
CA PHE A 8 5.52 -0.80 19.83
C PHE A 8 5.24 0.23 20.94
N ARG A 9 4.26 -0.05 21.82
CA ARG A 9 3.93 0.84 22.95
C ARG A 9 5.10 1.02 23.92
N SER A 10 5.81 -0.07 24.26
CA SER A 10 6.97 -0.02 25.15
C SER A 10 8.08 0.86 24.59
N VAL A 11 8.45 0.68 23.31
CA VAL A 11 9.47 1.50 22.65
C VAL A 11 9.00 2.96 22.53
N LEU A 12 7.71 3.21 22.30
CA LEU A 12 7.17 4.57 22.22
C LEU A 12 7.27 5.32 23.55
N VAL A 13 7.00 4.63 24.66
CA VAL A 13 7.16 5.19 26.01
C VAL A 13 8.65 5.46 26.30
N GLU A 14 9.52 4.49 26.02
CA GLU A 14 10.97 4.65 26.18
C GLU A 14 11.51 5.85 25.39
N ALA A 15 11.11 5.98 24.13
CA ALA A 15 11.48 7.08 23.25
C ALA A 15 11.04 8.42 23.85
N THR A 16 9.81 8.53 24.33
CA THR A 16 9.27 9.75 24.94
C THR A 16 10.07 10.17 26.16
N VAL A 17 10.35 9.24 27.08
CA VAL A 17 11.10 9.53 28.32
C VAL A 17 12.53 9.99 28.00
N LYS A 18 13.26 9.26 27.16
CA LYS A 18 14.65 9.63 26.83
C LYS A 18 14.75 10.93 26.04
N LEU A 19 13.78 11.21 25.18
CA LEU A 19 13.73 12.48 24.46
C LEU A 19 13.42 13.65 25.41
N ASP A 20 12.52 13.47 26.37
CA ASP A 20 12.20 14.47 27.39
C ASP A 20 13.42 14.78 28.29
N GLU A 21 14.17 13.76 28.70
CA GLU A 21 15.44 13.96 29.42
C GLU A 21 16.45 14.79 28.62
N LEU A 22 16.57 14.57 27.31
CA LEU A 22 17.42 15.37 26.44
C LEU A 22 16.92 16.81 26.29
N VAL A 23 15.60 17.02 26.20
CA VAL A 23 15.01 18.36 26.18
C VAL A 23 15.33 19.11 27.47
N LYS A 24 15.19 18.45 28.63
CA LYS A 24 15.55 19.02 29.94
C LYS A 24 17.03 19.41 30.02
N LYS A 25 17.93 18.59 29.46
CA LYS A 25 19.39 18.84 29.43
C LYS A 25 19.79 19.95 28.45
N ILE A 26 19.19 19.99 27.26
CA ILE A 26 19.59 20.89 26.16
C ILE A 26 18.89 22.24 26.25
N GLY A 27 17.61 22.23 26.63
CA GLY A 27 16.72 23.39 26.75
C GLY A 27 16.26 23.95 25.41
N LYS A 28 16.10 25.28 25.35
CA LYS A 28 15.53 26.03 24.21
C LYS A 28 16.20 25.77 22.86
N ALA A 29 17.48 25.37 22.86
CA ALA A 29 18.21 25.04 21.63
C ALA A 29 17.58 23.90 20.81
N VAL A 30 16.77 23.03 21.42
CA VAL A 30 15.98 22.01 20.69
C VAL A 30 14.87 22.66 19.86
N GLU A 31 14.16 23.64 20.44
CA GLU A 31 13.08 24.37 19.77
C GLU A 31 13.63 25.33 18.71
N ASP A 32 14.68 26.08 19.05
CA ASP A 32 15.28 27.08 18.16
C ASP A 32 15.87 26.46 16.88
N SER A 33 16.32 25.20 16.93
CA SER A 33 16.89 24.50 15.78
C SER A 33 15.87 23.74 14.93
N LYS A 34 14.61 23.59 15.38
CA LYS A 34 13.56 22.88 14.63
C LYS A 34 13.43 23.32 13.17
N PRO A 35 13.45 24.64 12.83
CA PRO A 35 13.32 25.07 11.44
C PRO A 35 14.43 24.53 10.53
N TYR A 36 15.66 24.39 11.05
CA TYR A 36 16.77 23.80 10.29
C TYR A 36 16.54 22.32 10.02
N TRP A 37 16.17 21.54 11.04
CA TRP A 37 15.95 20.10 10.90
C TRP A 37 14.76 19.78 9.99
N GLU A 38 13.72 20.60 10.02
CA GLU A 38 12.62 20.52 9.06
C GLU A 38 13.07 20.86 7.63
N ALA A 39 13.79 21.97 7.44
CA ALA A 39 14.34 22.33 6.13
C ALA A 39 15.27 21.24 5.58
N ARG A 40 16.08 20.60 6.44
CA ARG A 40 16.94 19.47 6.07
C ARG A 40 16.13 18.25 5.64
N ARG A 41 15.01 17.96 6.30
CA ARG A 41 14.08 16.89 5.90
C ARG A 41 13.48 17.18 4.53
N VAL A 42 13.01 18.41 4.30
CA VAL A 42 12.46 18.85 3.00
C VAL A 42 13.52 18.78 1.90
N ALA A 43 14.75 19.23 2.16
CA ALA A 43 15.84 19.16 1.19
C ALA A 43 16.18 17.70 0.81
N ARG A 44 16.21 16.78 1.79
CA ARG A 44 16.40 15.35 1.53
C ARG A 44 15.27 14.75 0.69
N GLN A 45 14.03 15.12 0.99
CA GLN A 45 12.87 14.67 0.20
C GLN A 45 12.97 15.17 -1.25
N ALA A 46 13.23 16.46 -1.44
CA ALA A 46 13.41 17.05 -2.76
C ALA A 46 14.60 16.44 -3.52
N GLN A 47 15.66 16.04 -2.82
CA GLN A 47 16.80 15.33 -3.41
C GLN A 47 16.38 13.97 -3.98
N LEU A 48 15.64 13.17 -3.22
CA LEU A 48 15.15 11.85 -3.66
C LEU A 48 14.20 11.99 -4.85
N GLU A 49 13.31 12.97 -4.82
CA GLU A 49 12.39 13.27 -5.93
C GLU A 49 13.15 13.71 -7.19
N ALA A 50 14.13 14.59 -7.06
CA ALA A 50 14.97 15.03 -8.18
C ALA A 50 15.80 13.88 -8.77
N GLN A 51 16.35 13.00 -7.93
CA GLN A 51 17.05 11.80 -8.38
C GLN A 51 16.12 10.85 -9.15
N ARG A 52 14.92 10.60 -8.63
CA ARG A 52 13.90 9.79 -9.32
C ARG A 52 13.52 10.41 -10.66
N ALA A 53 13.22 11.70 -10.71
CA ALA A 53 12.88 12.40 -11.95
C ALA A 53 14.03 12.38 -12.97
N THR A 54 15.29 12.44 -12.50
CA THR A 54 16.47 12.29 -13.37
C THR A 54 16.53 10.90 -14.00
N GLN A 55 16.32 9.84 -13.20
CA GLN A 55 16.26 8.47 -13.71
C GLN A 55 15.10 8.27 -14.69
N ASP A 56 13.93 8.85 -14.39
CA ASP A 56 12.76 8.80 -15.26
C ASP A 56 13.05 9.48 -16.61
N PHE A 57 13.68 10.65 -16.60
CA PHE A 57 14.09 11.37 -17.81
C PHE A 57 15.15 10.63 -18.63
N GLN A 58 16.15 10.04 -17.98
CA GLN A 58 17.17 9.21 -18.63
C GLN A 58 16.53 8.02 -19.34
N ARG A 59 15.67 7.27 -18.64
CA ARG A 59 14.92 6.15 -19.23
C ARG A 59 14.05 6.59 -20.42
N ALA A 60 13.32 7.69 -20.29
CA ALA A 60 12.49 8.20 -21.39
C ALA A 60 13.34 8.62 -22.61
N THR A 61 14.53 9.18 -22.37
CA THR A 61 15.49 9.54 -23.43
C THR A 61 16.04 8.29 -24.14
N GLU A 62 16.37 7.24 -23.38
CA GLU A 62 16.82 5.96 -23.95
C GLU A 62 15.73 5.27 -24.77
N VAL A 63 14.48 5.28 -24.30
CA VAL A 63 13.33 4.74 -25.04
C VAL A 63 13.13 5.50 -26.35
N LEU A 64 13.21 6.83 -26.32
CA LEU A 64 13.12 7.64 -27.54
C LEU A 64 14.26 7.32 -28.52
N ARG A 65 15.49 7.21 -28.01
CA ARG A 65 16.66 6.86 -28.83
C ARG A 65 16.45 5.51 -29.52
N ALA A 66 16.03 4.48 -28.78
CA ALA A 66 15.77 3.15 -29.32
C ALA A 66 14.61 3.15 -30.34
N ALA A 67 13.56 3.93 -30.10
CA ALA A 67 12.44 4.08 -31.04
C ALA A 67 12.90 4.74 -32.36
N LYS A 68 13.72 5.78 -32.29
CA LYS A 68 14.30 6.43 -33.49
C LYS A 68 15.26 5.52 -34.24
N GLU A 69 16.07 4.74 -33.53
CA GLU A 69 16.97 3.74 -34.11
C GLU A 69 16.18 2.64 -34.85
N THR A 70 15.01 2.24 -34.33
CA THR A 70 14.12 1.29 -35.00
C THR A 70 13.63 1.83 -36.35
N ILE A 71 13.26 3.11 -36.44
CA ILE A 71 12.86 3.74 -37.70
C ILE A 71 14.06 3.82 -38.66
N SER A 72 15.21 4.29 -38.17
CA SER A 72 16.42 4.41 -39.00
C SER A 72 16.87 3.07 -39.60
N LEU A 73 16.81 1.98 -38.83
CA LEU A 73 17.11 0.64 -39.32
C LEU A 73 16.05 0.13 -40.32
N ALA A 74 14.78 0.50 -40.13
CA ALA A 74 13.72 0.18 -41.08
C ALA A 74 13.90 0.91 -42.41
N GLU A 75 14.31 2.19 -42.37
CA GLU A 75 14.67 2.98 -43.56
C GLU A 75 15.87 2.39 -44.29
N GLN A 76 16.96 2.06 -43.58
CA GLN A 76 18.15 1.46 -44.20
C GLN A 76 17.81 0.14 -44.92
N ARG A 77 17.04 -0.74 -44.28
CA ARG A 77 16.61 -2.02 -44.87
C ARG A 77 15.68 -1.86 -46.08
N LEU A 78 14.99 -0.73 -46.19
CA LEU A 78 14.18 -0.42 -47.36
C LEU A 78 15.07 0.00 -48.54
N LEU A 79 16.15 0.75 -48.29
CA LEU A 79 17.10 1.17 -49.31
C LEU A 79 17.97 0.03 -49.85
N GLU A 80 18.20 -1.03 -49.06
CA GLU A 80 19.04 -2.17 -49.42
C GLU A 80 18.32 -3.25 -50.26
N ASP A 81 16.98 -3.22 -50.33
CA ASP A 81 16.17 -4.27 -50.96
C ASP A 81 15.33 -3.72 -52.13
N ASP A 82 15.94 -3.65 -53.32
CA ASP A 82 15.32 -3.16 -54.58
C ASP A 82 14.06 -3.94 -55.00
N LYS A 83 13.77 -5.09 -54.37
CA LYS A 83 12.64 -5.97 -54.71
C LYS A 83 11.47 -5.88 -53.72
N ARG A 84 11.60 -5.12 -52.62
CA ARG A 84 10.53 -5.01 -51.62
C ARG A 84 9.37 -4.16 -52.15
N GLN A 85 8.21 -4.80 -52.30
CA GLN A 85 6.95 -4.09 -52.48
C GLN A 85 6.54 -3.50 -51.14
N PHE A 86 6.11 -2.23 -51.13
CA PHE A 86 5.45 -1.62 -49.97
C PHE A 86 4.12 -2.35 -49.74
N ASP A 87 4.16 -3.46 -49.00
CA ASP A 87 2.99 -4.22 -48.64
C ASP A 87 2.29 -3.62 -47.40
N SER A 88 1.06 -4.07 -47.15
CA SER A 88 0.24 -3.57 -46.04
C SER A 88 0.91 -3.81 -44.67
N ALA A 89 1.65 -4.91 -44.52
CA ALA A 89 2.31 -5.26 -43.27
C ALA A 89 3.49 -4.31 -42.95
N TRP A 90 4.25 -3.91 -43.98
CA TRP A 90 5.34 -2.95 -43.81
C TRP A 90 4.81 -1.54 -43.51
N GLN A 91 3.71 -1.13 -44.14
CA GLN A 91 3.05 0.15 -43.83
C GLN A 91 2.53 0.19 -42.39
N GLU A 92 1.90 -0.90 -41.92
CA GLU A 92 1.45 -1.02 -40.52
C GLU A 92 2.63 -0.97 -39.53
N MET A 93 3.74 -1.66 -39.83
CA MET A 93 4.97 -1.60 -39.03
C MET A 93 5.49 -0.16 -38.90
N LEU A 94 5.56 0.58 -40.01
CA LEU A 94 6.07 1.95 -40.01
C LEU A 94 5.12 2.90 -39.25
N ASN A 95 3.81 2.73 -39.42
CA ASN A 95 2.81 3.49 -38.67
C ASN A 95 2.97 3.28 -37.16
N HIS A 96 3.12 2.04 -36.73
CA HIS A 96 3.34 1.71 -35.31
C HIS A 96 4.68 2.24 -34.79
N ALA A 97 5.76 2.13 -35.58
CA ALA A 97 7.06 2.70 -35.20
C ALA A 97 7.01 4.23 -35.06
N THR A 98 6.31 4.91 -35.98
CA THR A 98 6.10 6.37 -35.97
C THR A 98 5.28 6.80 -34.77
N GLN A 99 4.19 6.09 -34.47
CA GLN A 99 3.37 6.35 -33.28
C GLN A 99 4.21 6.18 -32.00
N ARG A 100 5.02 5.12 -31.91
CA ARG A 100 5.90 4.89 -30.74
C ARG A 100 6.94 5.98 -30.56
N VAL A 101 7.51 6.52 -31.64
CA VAL A 101 8.42 7.67 -31.55
C VAL A 101 7.67 8.89 -31.02
N MET A 102 6.49 9.19 -31.54
CA MET A 102 5.67 10.31 -31.07
C MET A 102 5.34 10.21 -29.58
N GLU A 103 4.91 9.02 -29.12
CA GLU A 103 4.61 8.76 -27.70
C GLU A 103 5.86 8.86 -26.81
N ALA A 104 7.00 8.34 -27.30
CA ALA A 104 8.28 8.43 -26.59
C ALA A 104 8.78 9.88 -26.49
N GLU A 105 8.62 10.69 -27.55
CA GLU A 105 8.94 12.13 -27.52
C GLU A 105 8.07 12.88 -26.52
N GLN A 106 6.76 12.60 -26.51
CA GLN A 106 5.85 13.22 -25.56
C GLN A 106 6.21 12.85 -24.11
N THR A 107 6.54 11.58 -23.86
CA THR A 107 6.98 11.09 -22.55
C THR A 107 8.29 11.73 -22.12
N LYS A 108 9.28 11.83 -23.03
CA LYS A 108 10.54 12.54 -22.76
C LYS A 108 10.27 13.98 -22.37
N THR A 109 9.50 14.74 -23.14
CA THR A 109 9.19 16.15 -22.85
C THR A 109 8.56 16.34 -21.47
N ARG A 110 7.58 15.48 -21.11
CA ARG A 110 6.96 15.50 -19.77
C ARG A 110 7.99 15.20 -18.67
N SER A 111 8.80 14.16 -18.84
CA SER A 111 9.82 13.79 -17.86
C SER A 111 10.91 14.85 -17.68
N GLU A 112 11.25 15.57 -18.76
CA GLU A 112 12.20 16.69 -18.75
C GLU A 112 11.66 17.87 -17.93
N LEU A 113 10.38 18.20 -18.11
CA LEU A 113 9.72 19.25 -17.34
C LEU A 113 9.77 18.92 -15.84
N VAL A 114 9.37 17.70 -15.46
CA VAL A 114 9.41 17.25 -14.06
C VAL A 114 10.83 17.24 -13.50
N HIS A 115 11.82 16.82 -14.29
CA HIS A 115 13.24 16.89 -13.91
C HIS A 115 13.68 18.33 -13.60
N LYS A 116 13.36 19.29 -14.47
CA LYS A 116 13.67 20.71 -14.26
C LYS A 116 12.97 21.28 -13.02
N GLU A 117 11.68 20.99 -12.84
CA GLU A 117 10.91 21.44 -11.69
C GLU A 117 11.43 20.88 -10.37
N THR A 118 11.72 19.57 -10.32
CA THR A 118 12.24 18.91 -9.11
C THR A 118 13.64 19.39 -8.77
N ALA A 119 14.50 19.64 -9.77
CA ALA A 119 15.80 20.25 -9.57
C ALA A 119 15.70 21.67 -8.99
N ALA A 120 14.76 22.49 -9.48
CA ALA A 120 14.50 23.82 -8.93
C ALA A 120 14.04 23.77 -7.47
N LYS A 121 13.10 22.86 -7.15
CA LYS A 121 12.63 22.61 -5.76
C LYS A 121 13.77 22.19 -4.85
N TYR A 122 14.63 21.26 -5.29
CA TYR A 122 15.82 20.83 -4.54
C TYR A 122 16.78 21.99 -4.26
N ASN A 123 17.11 22.79 -5.27
CA ASN A 123 18.00 23.94 -5.12
C ASN A 123 17.43 24.98 -4.14
N ALA A 124 16.13 25.27 -4.22
CA ALA A 124 15.46 26.18 -3.29
C ALA A 124 15.48 25.64 -1.84
N ALA A 125 15.17 24.36 -1.65
CA ALA A 125 15.18 23.72 -0.33
C ALA A 125 16.59 23.68 0.27
N MET A 126 17.61 23.34 -0.53
CA MET A 126 19.01 23.37 -0.12
C MET A 126 19.49 24.79 0.23
N GLY A 127 19.09 25.79 -0.55
CA GLY A 127 19.35 27.20 -0.26
C GLY A 127 18.80 27.63 1.10
N ARG A 128 17.52 27.34 1.36
CA ARG A 128 16.86 27.62 2.65
C ARG A 128 17.54 26.90 3.81
N MET A 129 17.86 25.61 3.65
CA MET A 129 18.56 24.82 4.68
C MET A 129 19.92 25.44 5.00
N LYS A 130 20.73 25.80 4.00
CA LYS A 130 22.05 26.44 4.19
C LYS A 130 21.94 27.81 4.87
N GLN A 131 20.91 28.60 4.55
CA GLN A 131 20.66 29.88 5.24
C GLN A 131 20.35 29.67 6.72
N LEU A 132 19.50 28.70 7.06
CA LEU A 132 19.18 28.35 8.44
C LEU A 132 20.38 27.78 9.18
N GLU A 133 21.21 26.97 8.51
CA GLU A 133 22.45 26.43 9.06
C GLU A 133 23.40 27.54 9.53
N LYS A 134 23.58 28.58 8.69
CA LYS A 134 24.41 29.75 9.03
C LYS A 134 23.84 30.51 10.22
N LYS A 135 22.52 30.75 10.25
CA LYS A 135 21.85 31.52 11.32
C LYS A 135 21.79 30.79 12.67
N LEU A 136 21.60 29.47 12.65
CA LEU A 136 21.28 28.67 13.85
C LEU A 136 22.42 27.74 14.28
N LYS A 137 23.66 27.97 13.81
CA LYS A 137 24.82 27.08 14.00
C LYS A 137 25.00 26.56 15.44
N ARG A 138 24.93 27.45 16.44
CA ARG A 138 25.07 27.06 17.87
C ARG A 138 23.91 26.18 18.35
N ALA A 139 22.68 26.55 18.04
CA ALA A 139 21.48 25.78 18.42
C ALA A 139 21.48 24.40 17.76
N ILE A 140 21.84 24.31 16.48
CA ILE A 140 21.97 23.06 15.73
C ILE A 140 22.99 22.13 16.40
N ASN A 141 24.20 22.63 16.68
CA ASN A 141 25.25 21.81 17.30
C ASN A 141 24.83 21.29 18.68
N LYS A 142 24.20 22.14 19.51
CA LYS A 142 23.76 21.75 20.85
C LYS A 142 22.60 20.76 20.84
N SER A 143 21.68 20.88 19.88
CA SER A 143 20.49 20.03 19.75
C SER A 143 20.70 18.75 18.94
N LYS A 144 21.83 18.62 18.24
CA LYS A 144 22.16 17.46 17.40
C LYS A 144 21.94 16.09 18.08
N PRO A 145 22.37 15.85 19.33
CA PRO A 145 22.13 14.56 20.01
C PRO A 145 20.65 14.21 20.17
N TYR A 146 19.79 15.21 20.39
CA TYR A 146 18.34 15.01 20.48
C TYR A 146 17.75 14.55 19.15
N PHE A 147 18.09 15.22 18.04
CA PHE A 147 17.53 14.89 16.73
C PHE A 147 18.07 13.55 16.19
N GLU A 148 19.31 13.18 16.50
CA GLU A 148 19.88 11.87 16.16
C GLU A 148 19.17 10.74 16.92
N LEU A 149 18.95 10.91 18.24
CA LEU A 149 18.21 9.92 19.03
C LEU A 149 16.74 9.82 18.59
N LYS A 150 16.11 10.97 18.30
CA LYS A 150 14.74 11.03 17.77
C LYS A 150 14.62 10.28 16.44
N ALA A 151 15.59 10.47 15.53
CA ALA A 151 15.61 9.77 14.25
C ALA A 151 15.76 8.25 14.43
N LYS A 152 16.63 7.81 15.35
CA LYS A 152 16.79 6.38 15.68
C LYS A 152 15.48 5.75 16.15
N TYR A 153 14.80 6.39 17.12
CA TYR A 153 13.51 5.90 17.60
C TYR A 153 12.42 5.96 16.54
N TYR A 154 12.40 7.00 15.70
CA TYR A 154 11.42 7.11 14.62
C TYR A 154 11.50 5.92 13.66
N VAL A 155 12.71 5.57 13.19
CA VAL A 155 12.91 4.40 12.30
C VAL A 155 12.51 3.10 13.00
N GLN A 156 12.88 2.93 14.28
CA GLN A 156 12.51 1.73 15.04
C GLN A 156 10.99 1.60 15.20
N LEU A 157 10.31 2.70 15.52
CA LEU A 157 8.86 2.74 15.66
C LEU A 157 8.14 2.53 14.32
N GLU A 158 8.66 3.10 13.23
CA GLU A 158 8.13 2.90 11.88
C GLU A 158 8.22 1.42 11.46
N GLN A 159 9.35 0.75 11.72
CA GLN A 159 9.50 -0.67 11.46
C GLN A 159 8.54 -1.54 12.30
N LEU A 160 8.37 -1.20 13.58
CA LEU A 160 7.42 -1.90 14.45
C LEU A 160 5.97 -1.64 14.02
N LYS A 161 5.65 -0.42 13.59
CA LYS A 161 4.33 -0.06 13.05
C LYS A 161 4.03 -0.87 11.79
N LYS A 162 4.96 -0.92 10.83
CA LYS A 162 4.84 -1.76 9.62
C LYS A 162 4.58 -3.22 9.99
N THR A 163 5.32 -3.76 10.96
CA THR A 163 5.11 -5.14 11.42
C THR A 163 3.71 -5.35 12.02
N VAL A 164 3.20 -4.39 12.79
CA VAL A 164 1.84 -4.44 13.34
C VAL A 164 0.81 -4.38 12.24
N ASP A 165 0.96 -3.48 11.28
CA ASP A 165 0.05 -3.28 10.15
C ASP A 165 0.02 -4.54 9.24
N ASP A 166 1.18 -5.15 8.96
CA ASP A 166 1.28 -6.39 8.19
C ASP A 166 0.61 -7.57 8.92
N LEU A 167 0.82 -7.70 10.23
CA LEU A 167 0.16 -8.73 11.04
C LEU A 167 -1.36 -8.51 11.16
N GLN A 168 -1.79 -7.25 11.19
CA GLN A 168 -3.20 -6.87 11.18
C GLN A 168 -3.85 -7.31 9.87
N ALA A 169 -3.21 -7.02 8.74
CA ALA A 169 -3.68 -7.40 7.41
C ALA A 169 -3.80 -8.92 7.27
N LYS A 170 -2.76 -9.67 7.68
CA LYS A 170 -2.78 -11.14 7.67
C LYS A 170 -3.89 -11.72 8.54
N LEU A 171 -4.14 -11.15 9.72
CA LEU A 171 -5.24 -11.57 10.58
C LEU A 171 -6.61 -11.30 9.95
N ALA A 172 -6.78 -10.15 9.30
CA ALA A 172 -8.02 -9.82 8.59
C ALA A 172 -8.27 -10.79 7.43
N LEU A 173 -7.23 -11.12 6.65
CA LEU A 173 -7.29 -12.10 5.57
C LEU A 173 -7.68 -13.49 6.11
N ALA A 174 -6.99 -14.00 7.12
CA ALA A 174 -7.30 -15.32 7.71
C ALA A 174 -8.73 -15.40 8.28
N LYS A 175 -9.24 -14.32 8.89
CA LYS A 175 -10.64 -14.24 9.32
C LYS A 175 -11.62 -14.24 8.15
N GLY A 176 -11.26 -13.56 7.06
CA GLY A 176 -12.02 -13.57 5.81
C GLY A 176 -12.11 -14.97 5.23
N GLU A 177 -10.96 -15.66 5.12
CA GLU A 177 -10.87 -17.05 4.64
C GLU A 177 -11.71 -18.00 5.50
N TYR A 178 -11.61 -17.89 6.84
CA TYR A 178 -12.43 -18.68 7.76
C TYR A 178 -13.94 -18.43 7.57
N LYS A 179 -14.35 -17.17 7.44
CA LYS A 179 -15.74 -16.80 7.19
C LYS A 179 -16.24 -17.35 5.84
N THR A 180 -15.42 -17.29 4.81
CA THR A 180 -15.74 -17.86 3.50
C THR A 180 -15.87 -19.37 3.57
N ALA A 181 -14.96 -20.07 4.27
CA ALA A 181 -15.04 -21.51 4.47
C ALA A 181 -16.33 -21.93 5.20
N LEU A 182 -16.73 -21.21 6.25
CA LEU A 182 -18.00 -21.47 6.95
C LEU A 182 -19.22 -21.28 6.03
N LYS A 183 -19.25 -20.20 5.25
CA LYS A 183 -20.32 -19.98 4.26
C LYS A 183 -20.38 -21.06 3.20
N ASN A 184 -19.23 -21.55 2.75
CA ASN A 184 -19.17 -22.64 1.78
C ASN A 184 -19.73 -23.94 2.38
N LEU A 185 -19.43 -24.24 3.65
CA LEU A 185 -20.00 -25.40 4.34
C LEU A 185 -21.52 -25.28 4.52
N GLU A 186 -22.01 -24.09 4.88
CA GLU A 186 -23.45 -23.78 4.96
C GLU A 186 -24.12 -23.97 3.60
N MET A 187 -23.55 -23.40 2.53
CA MET A 187 -24.05 -23.53 1.15
C MET A 187 -24.10 -25.00 0.70
N ILE A 188 -23.03 -25.77 0.93
CA ILE A 188 -23.02 -27.21 0.59
C ILE A 188 -24.09 -27.97 1.38
N SER A 189 -24.27 -27.64 2.66
CA SER A 189 -25.30 -28.26 3.51
C SER A 189 -26.70 -27.95 2.97
N ASP A 190 -26.99 -26.69 2.67
CA ASP A 190 -28.27 -26.23 2.14
C ASP A 190 -28.58 -26.86 0.78
N GLU A 191 -27.60 -26.95 -0.11
CA GLU A 191 -27.72 -27.64 -1.41
C GLU A 191 -28.04 -29.13 -1.23
N ILE A 192 -27.38 -29.84 -0.30
CA ILE A 192 -27.67 -31.25 -0.01
C ILE A 192 -29.11 -31.39 0.52
N HIS A 193 -29.53 -30.51 1.43
CA HIS A 193 -30.89 -30.54 1.97
C HIS A 193 -31.94 -30.22 0.90
N GLU A 194 -31.68 -29.25 0.03
CA GLU A 194 -32.57 -28.90 -1.07
C GLU A 194 -32.68 -30.03 -2.10
N ARG A 195 -31.56 -30.68 -2.42
CA ARG A 195 -31.54 -31.87 -3.30
C ARG A 195 -32.34 -33.02 -2.70
N ARG A 196 -32.27 -33.24 -1.38
CA ARG A 196 -33.09 -34.25 -0.69
C ARG A 196 -34.58 -33.88 -0.66
N ARG A 197 -34.94 -32.60 -0.50
CA ARG A 197 -36.34 -32.13 -0.55
C ARG A 197 -36.94 -32.28 -1.95
N SER A 198 -36.18 -31.93 -2.98
CA SER A 198 -36.59 -32.09 -4.39
C SER A 198 -36.61 -33.55 -4.85
N THR A 199 -35.76 -34.41 -4.26
CA THR A 199 -35.76 -35.86 -4.50
C THR A 199 -36.69 -36.61 -3.53
N ALA A 200 -37.46 -35.90 -2.69
CA ALA A 200 -38.45 -36.54 -1.83
C ALA A 200 -39.46 -37.24 -2.75
N MET A 201 -39.29 -38.56 -2.84
CA MET A 201 -40.19 -39.53 -3.46
C MET A 201 -41.63 -39.13 -3.14
N GLY A 202 -42.48 -39.13 -4.16
CA GLY A 202 -43.88 -38.73 -4.12
C GLY A 202 -44.66 -39.33 -2.94
N PRO A 203 -45.90 -38.86 -2.71
CA PRO A 203 -46.63 -39.02 -1.45
C PRO A 203 -46.41 -40.40 -0.86
N ARG A 204 -45.79 -40.46 0.33
CA ARG A 204 -45.69 -41.72 1.06
C ARG A 204 -47.12 -42.24 1.19
N GLY A 205 -47.42 -43.34 0.50
CA GLY A 205 -48.70 -44.00 0.59
C GLY A 205 -49.03 -44.27 2.06
N CYS A 206 -50.30 -44.10 2.41
CA CYS A 206 -50.82 -44.43 3.74
C CYS A 206 -50.25 -45.79 4.17
N GLY A 207 -49.48 -45.80 5.26
CA GLY A 207 -49.01 -47.05 5.84
C GLY A 207 -50.23 -47.89 6.22
N VAL A 208 -50.37 -49.06 5.62
CA VAL A 208 -51.35 -50.06 6.04
C VAL A 208 -51.05 -50.49 7.47
N GLY A 209 -52.01 -50.34 8.39
CA GLY A 209 -51.97 -50.96 9.72
C GLY A 209 -51.90 -50.05 10.95
N ALA A 210 -52.50 -48.85 10.93
CA ALA A 210 -52.68 -48.08 12.17
C ALA A 210 -54.11 -47.54 12.29
N GLU A 211 -55.07 -48.45 12.13
CA GLU A 211 -56.42 -48.26 12.65
C GLU A 211 -56.37 -48.13 14.19
N GLY A 212 -56.83 -46.96 14.66
CA GLY A 212 -57.60 -46.81 15.91
C GLY A 212 -56.88 -47.02 17.24
N SER A 213 -56.61 -45.91 17.94
CA SER A 213 -57.26 -45.72 19.25
C SER A 213 -57.21 -44.26 19.69
N ASN A 214 -58.40 -43.67 19.82
CA ASN A 214 -58.66 -42.45 20.56
C ASN A 214 -58.68 -42.77 22.07
N THR A 215 -57.78 -42.18 22.84
CA THR A 215 -57.92 -41.85 24.28
C THR A 215 -56.92 -40.73 24.56
N SER A 216 -57.28 -39.44 24.59
CA SER A 216 -58.01 -38.70 25.63
C SER A 216 -57.34 -38.75 27.01
N VAL A 217 -57.26 -37.56 27.62
CA VAL A 217 -56.93 -37.16 29.01
C VAL A 217 -55.44 -37.19 29.42
N GLU A 218 -54.79 -36.01 29.54
CA GLU A 218 -54.65 -35.17 30.76
C GLU A 218 -53.67 -35.83 31.77
N ASP A 219 -52.73 -35.19 32.45
CA ASP A 219 -52.43 -33.79 32.81
C ASP A 219 -51.05 -33.83 33.52
N LEU A 220 -50.54 -32.65 33.93
CA LEU A 220 -49.49 -32.39 34.92
C LEU A 220 -48.07 -32.29 34.34
N SER A 221 -47.29 -31.23 34.54
CA SER A 221 -47.33 -30.23 35.61
C SER A 221 -46.60 -28.96 35.23
N ALA A 222 -47.17 -27.84 35.65
CA ALA A 222 -46.64 -26.49 35.61
C ALA A 222 -45.25 -26.32 36.23
N SER A 223 -44.48 -25.34 35.72
CA SER A 223 -43.94 -24.20 36.48
C SER A 223 -43.20 -23.24 35.54
N LYS A 224 -43.64 -21.98 35.52
CA LYS A 224 -43.10 -20.86 34.73
C LYS A 224 -41.85 -20.24 35.39
N PRO A 225 -41.11 -19.35 34.69
CA PRO A 225 -39.73 -18.97 34.96
C PRO A 225 -39.58 -17.80 35.94
N GLU A 226 -38.42 -17.72 36.59
CA GLU A 226 -37.91 -16.48 37.17
C GLU A 226 -36.66 -16.02 36.42
N SER A 227 -36.77 -14.79 35.95
CA SER A 227 -35.72 -13.85 35.55
C SER A 227 -34.82 -13.50 36.72
N ASP A 228 -33.52 -13.27 36.47
CA ASP A 228 -32.91 -12.02 36.92
C ASP A 228 -31.55 -11.70 36.27
N THR A 229 -31.43 -10.40 36.02
CA THR A 229 -30.32 -9.62 35.46
C THR A 229 -29.08 -9.59 36.36
N VAL A 230 -27.87 -9.60 35.76
CA VAL A 230 -26.68 -8.99 36.39
C VAL A 230 -25.83 -8.27 35.32
N SER A 231 -25.36 -7.09 35.71
CA SER A 231 -24.48 -6.14 35.02
C SER A 231 -23.10 -6.68 34.66
#